data_AF-A0A2M9A7N2-F1
#
_entry.id   AF-A0A2M9A7N2-F1
#
_cell.length_a   1.000
_cell.length_b   1.000
_cell.length_c   1.000
_cell.angle_alpha   90.00
_cell.angle_beta   90.00
_cell.angle_gamma   90.00
#
_symmetry.space_group_name_H-M   'P 1'
#
loop_
_entity.id
_entity.type
_entity.pdbx_description
1 polymer ?
#
loop_
_entity_poly.entity_id
_entity_poly.type
_entity_poly.pdbx_seq_one_letter_code
_entity_poly.pdbx_strand_id
1 'polypeptide(L)'
;MEKISIAAFAFCLSTSALFAMDSEERLTAQEEELRLVQETYDTRINEVMETLNEKDSTAFFKARAEGKYVTWKDFEIEMPSLQMFTIKEEPYGYTLKSKHNARESVTVLVYTRDDDLYYKTTIGKKASNDFSRMVEAIFEAEGETTSREGTACNSKAVSCIGGYEKGTPGKNKK
;
A
#
# COMPACT_ATOMS: atom_id res chain seq x y z
N MET A 1 7.60 59.62 -11.78
CA MET A 1 6.88 58.37 -11.41
C MET A 1 6.68 57.58 -12.68
N GLU A 2 7.60 56.67 -12.98
CA GLU A 2 7.46 55.73 -14.08
C GLU A 2 7.60 54.32 -13.51
N LYS A 3 6.54 53.54 -13.69
CA LYS A 3 6.41 52.17 -13.20
C LYS A 3 7.01 51.25 -14.26
N ILE A 4 8.10 50.56 -13.91
CA ILE A 4 8.64 49.48 -14.74
C ILE A 4 7.80 48.23 -14.43
N SER A 5 6.94 47.86 -15.39
CA SER A 5 6.18 46.61 -15.37
C SER A 5 7.13 45.42 -15.50
N ILE A 6 7.15 44.57 -14.48
CA ILE A 6 7.74 43.24 -14.55
C ILE A 6 6.82 42.40 -15.43
N ALA A 7 7.24 42.14 -16.67
CA ALA A 7 6.57 41.18 -17.54
C ALA A 7 6.64 39.80 -16.89
N ALA A 8 5.47 39.26 -16.54
CA ALA A 8 5.31 37.88 -16.14
C ALA A 8 5.74 36.98 -17.30
N PHE A 9 6.88 36.31 -17.15
CA PHE A 9 7.28 35.22 -18.03
C PHE A 9 6.31 34.07 -17.76
N ALA A 10 5.33 33.90 -18.64
CA ALA A 10 4.43 32.76 -18.62
C ALA A 10 5.25 31.49 -18.90
N PHE A 11 5.61 30.77 -17.85
CA PHE A 11 6.12 29.41 -17.94
C PHE A 11 4.94 28.49 -18.28
N CYS A 12 4.55 28.48 -19.55
CA CYS A 12 3.49 27.62 -20.07
C CYS A 12 4.13 26.39 -20.74
N LEU A 13 4.74 25.54 -19.93
CA LEU A 13 5.33 24.26 -20.37
C LEU A 13 5.15 23.22 -19.25
N SER A 14 3.98 22.60 -19.13
CA SER A 14 3.83 21.29 -18.43
C SER A 14 2.38 20.78 -18.28
N THR A 15 1.63 20.57 -19.36
CA THR A 15 0.39 19.76 -19.24
C THR A 15 0.12 18.80 -20.38
N SER A 16 0.77 18.94 -21.53
CA SER A 16 0.50 18.11 -22.71
C SER A 16 1.27 16.78 -22.76
N ALA A 17 2.35 16.60 -21.98
CA ALA A 17 3.13 15.36 -22.00
C ALA A 17 2.44 14.18 -21.28
N LEU A 18 1.52 14.45 -20.36
CA LEU A 18 0.84 13.41 -19.56
C LEU A 18 -0.35 12.73 -20.30
N PHE A 19 -0.71 13.20 -21.49
CA PHE A 19 -1.87 12.71 -22.25
C PHE A 19 -1.51 11.91 -23.52
N ALA A 20 -0.22 11.73 -23.82
CA ALA A 20 0.23 11.08 -25.05
C ALA A 20 0.81 9.66 -24.85
N MET A 21 0.76 9.13 -23.62
CA MET A 21 1.24 7.77 -23.35
C MET A 21 0.22 6.76 -23.89
N ASP A 22 0.71 5.75 -24.63
CA ASP A 22 -0.16 4.69 -25.16
C ASP A 22 -0.82 3.90 -24.02
N SER A 23 -1.96 3.26 -24.32
CA SER A 23 -2.72 2.52 -23.30
C SER A 23 -1.93 1.36 -22.71
N GLU A 24 -1.08 0.68 -23.50
CA GLU A 24 -0.25 -0.42 -23.00
C GLU A 24 0.90 0.10 -22.13
N GLU A 25 1.64 1.10 -22.62
CA GLU A 25 2.71 1.76 -21.89
C GLU A 25 2.22 2.31 -20.54
N ARG A 26 1.00 2.86 -20.51
CA ARG A 26 0.34 3.31 -19.29
C ARG A 26 0.09 2.18 -18.29
N LEU A 27 -0.45 1.06 -18.76
CA LEU A 27 -0.75 -0.08 -17.89
C LEU A 27 0.54 -0.68 -17.33
N THR A 28 1.58 -0.81 -18.14
CA THR A 28 2.90 -1.27 -17.68
C THR A 28 3.49 -0.34 -16.62
N ALA A 29 3.48 0.98 -16.84
CA ALA A 29 3.96 1.94 -15.85
C ALA A 29 3.13 1.90 -14.55
N GLN A 30 1.81 1.67 -14.65
CA GLN A 30 0.96 1.45 -13.48
C GLN A 30 1.35 0.17 -12.74
N GLU A 31 1.64 -0.92 -13.45
CA GLU A 31 2.07 -2.19 -12.83
C GLU A 31 3.39 -2.01 -12.06
N GLU A 32 4.39 -1.39 -12.70
CA GLU A 32 5.70 -1.13 -12.11
C GLU A 32 5.61 -0.28 -10.85
N GLU A 33 4.79 0.78 -10.85
CA GLU A 33 4.61 1.62 -9.65
C GLU A 33 3.85 0.90 -8.54
N LEU A 34 2.87 0.05 -8.87
CA LEU A 34 2.18 -0.76 -7.86
C LEU A 34 3.15 -1.74 -7.19
N ARG A 35 4.02 -2.40 -7.96
CA ARG A 35 5.08 -3.29 -7.44
C ARG A 35 6.09 -2.53 -6.59
N LEU A 36 6.55 -1.36 -7.07
CA LEU A 36 7.50 -0.54 -6.33
C LEU A 36 6.96 -0.13 -4.95
N VAL A 37 5.68 0.26 -4.87
CA VAL A 37 5.04 0.60 -3.59
C VAL A 37 4.94 -0.63 -2.69
N GLN A 38 4.53 -1.79 -3.23
CA GLN A 38 4.48 -3.05 -2.50
C GLN A 38 5.86 -3.41 -1.92
N GLU A 39 6.89 -3.49 -2.76
CA GLU A 39 8.26 -3.85 -2.36
C GLU A 39 8.81 -2.89 -1.29
N THR A 40 8.57 -1.59 -1.45
CA THR A 40 8.97 -0.57 -0.47
C THR A 40 8.31 -0.83 0.88
N TYR A 41 7.02 -1.16 0.87
CA TYR A 41 6.27 -1.45 2.09
C TYR A 41 6.74 -2.73 2.75
N ASP A 42 6.93 -3.79 1.96
CA ASP A 42 7.27 -5.13 2.42
C ASP A 42 8.66 -5.16 3.03
N THR A 43 9.63 -4.54 2.37
CA THR A 43 10.99 -4.42 2.87
C THR A 43 11.00 -3.80 4.27
N ARG A 44 10.30 -2.68 4.45
CA ARG A 44 10.31 -1.93 5.72
C ARG A 44 9.54 -2.62 6.83
N ILE A 45 8.42 -3.27 6.52
CA ILE A 45 7.71 -4.07 7.53
C ILE A 45 8.55 -5.26 7.96
N ASN A 46 9.14 -5.98 7.01
CA ASN A 46 9.95 -7.17 7.31
C ASN A 46 11.19 -6.81 8.13
N GLU A 47 11.89 -5.72 7.81
CA GLU A 47 13.02 -5.22 8.62
C GLU A 47 12.62 -4.93 10.07
N VAL A 48 11.49 -4.24 10.28
CA VAL A 48 10.98 -3.92 11.63
C VAL A 48 10.52 -5.18 12.36
N MET A 49 9.85 -6.10 11.66
CA MET A 49 9.39 -7.36 12.20
C MET A 49 10.57 -8.22 12.65
N GLU A 50 11.58 -8.41 11.81
CA GLU A 50 12.82 -9.13 12.14
C GLU A 50 13.52 -8.52 13.35
N THR A 51 13.66 -7.19 13.36
CA THR A 51 14.31 -6.46 14.46
C THR A 51 13.61 -6.65 15.79
N LEU A 52 12.27 -6.56 15.82
CA LEU A 52 11.51 -6.77 17.06
C LEU A 52 11.49 -8.23 17.49
N ASN A 53 11.41 -9.14 16.52
CA ASN A 53 11.26 -10.56 16.76
C ASN A 53 12.58 -11.27 17.09
N GLU A 54 13.74 -10.60 16.95
CA GLU A 54 15.07 -11.15 17.24
C GLU A 54 15.16 -11.86 18.61
N LYS A 55 14.48 -11.32 19.63
CA LYS A 55 14.52 -11.84 21.02
C LYS A 55 13.21 -12.43 21.52
N ASP A 56 12.09 -11.98 20.95
CA ASP A 56 10.74 -12.48 21.24
C ASP A 56 9.97 -12.48 19.93
N SER A 57 9.75 -13.66 19.34
CA SER A 57 9.06 -13.82 18.05
C SER A 57 7.63 -13.28 18.02
N THR A 58 7.10 -12.85 19.17
CA THR A 58 5.75 -12.30 19.32
C THR A 58 5.74 -10.78 19.50
N ALA A 59 6.91 -10.14 19.63
CA ALA A 59 7.05 -8.74 20.01
C ALA A 59 6.39 -7.78 19.00
N PHE A 60 6.59 -8.02 17.70
CA PHE A 60 5.96 -7.22 16.64
C PHE A 60 4.43 -7.30 16.72
N PHE A 61 3.89 -8.51 16.89
CA PHE A 61 2.45 -8.75 16.99
C PHE A 61 1.80 -8.12 18.21
N LYS A 62 2.49 -8.18 19.36
CA LYS A 62 2.07 -7.47 20.58
C LYS A 62 2.06 -5.96 20.35
N ALA A 63 3.11 -5.42 19.72
CA ALA A 63 3.20 -3.99 19.42
C ALA A 63 2.06 -3.51 18.52
N ARG A 64 1.72 -4.26 17.46
CA ARG A 64 0.53 -3.95 16.62
C ARG A 64 -0.77 -4.07 17.40
N ALA A 65 -0.92 -5.08 18.27
CA ALA A 65 -2.10 -5.24 19.14
C ALA A 65 -2.28 -4.09 20.15
N GLU A 66 -1.18 -3.40 20.49
CA GLU A 66 -1.16 -2.18 21.32
C GLU A 66 -1.32 -0.89 20.52
N GLY A 67 -1.35 -0.95 19.20
CA GLY A 67 -1.53 0.20 18.32
C GLY A 67 -0.26 0.95 17.94
N LYS A 68 0.87 0.24 17.92
CA LYS A 68 2.10 0.69 17.26
C LYS A 68 2.11 0.24 15.80
N TYR A 69 3.01 0.82 15.00
CA TYR A 69 3.21 0.42 13.60
C TYR A 69 1.93 0.55 12.76
N VAL A 70 1.24 1.68 12.91
CA VAL A 70 -0.07 1.96 12.27
C VAL A 70 0.10 2.72 10.96
N THR A 71 1.09 3.59 10.91
CA THR A 71 1.35 4.53 9.84
C THR A 71 2.70 4.23 9.23
N TRP A 72 2.93 4.68 8.00
CA TRP A 72 4.20 4.54 7.30
C TRP A 72 5.33 5.24 8.07
N LYS A 73 4.99 6.33 8.78
CA LYS A 73 5.91 7.01 9.69
C LYS A 73 6.39 6.13 10.83
N ASP A 74 5.54 5.23 11.34
CA ASP A 74 5.94 4.29 12.39
C ASP A 74 6.94 3.24 11.87
N PHE A 75 7.01 3.03 10.55
CA PHE A 75 7.98 2.17 9.85
C PHE A 75 9.14 2.95 9.21
N GLU A 76 9.15 4.27 9.37
CA GLU A 76 10.09 5.18 8.70
C GLU A 76 10.15 4.93 7.18
N ILE A 77 9.01 4.66 6.56
CA ILE A 77 8.91 4.46 5.11
C ILE A 77 8.95 5.82 4.42
N GLU A 78 9.94 6.02 3.55
CA GLU A 78 9.96 7.12 2.60
C GLU A 78 9.33 6.66 1.28
N MET A 79 8.13 7.14 0.97
CA MET A 79 7.43 6.71 -0.24
C MET A 79 8.12 7.24 -1.50
N PRO A 80 8.25 6.39 -2.55
CA PRO A 80 8.82 6.81 -3.82
C PRO A 80 7.96 7.89 -4.49
N SER A 81 8.59 8.72 -5.31
CA SER A 81 7.88 9.67 -6.16
C SER A 81 7.18 8.93 -7.29
N LEU A 82 5.86 8.81 -7.19
CA LEU A 82 5.01 8.14 -8.17
C LEU A 82 4.60 9.10 -9.29
N GLN A 83 4.72 8.68 -10.55
CA GLN A 83 4.25 9.36 -11.74
C GLN A 83 2.80 8.99 -12.04
N MET A 84 2.43 7.71 -11.97
CA MET A 84 1.12 7.17 -12.31
C MET A 84 0.08 7.31 -11.20
N PHE A 85 0.51 7.25 -9.94
CA PHE A 85 -0.40 7.28 -8.80
C PHE A 85 -0.20 8.47 -7.86
N THR A 86 -1.30 8.87 -7.23
CA THR A 86 -1.25 9.56 -5.94
C THR A 86 -1.42 8.53 -4.84
N ILE A 87 -0.59 8.61 -3.80
CA ILE A 87 -0.65 7.72 -2.64
C ILE A 87 -1.16 8.48 -1.42
N LYS A 88 -2.00 7.85 -0.63
CA LYS A 88 -2.53 8.36 0.64
C LYS A 88 -2.37 7.30 1.72
N GLU A 89 -1.85 7.72 2.87
CA GLU A 89 -1.75 6.86 4.06
C GLU A 89 -3.14 6.48 4.58
N GLU A 90 -3.30 5.19 4.85
CA GLU A 90 -4.42 4.63 5.59
C GLU A 90 -3.86 3.85 6.80
N PRO A 91 -4.60 3.71 7.90
CA PRO A 91 -4.18 2.85 9.00
C PRO A 91 -3.89 1.44 8.49
N TYR A 92 -2.65 0.96 8.71
CA TYR A 92 -2.16 -0.35 8.30
C TYR A 92 -2.14 -0.58 6.79
N GLY A 93 -1.99 0.46 6.00
CA GLY A 93 -1.90 0.31 4.56
C GLY A 93 -1.97 1.65 3.84
N TYR A 94 -2.53 1.64 2.65
CA TYR A 94 -2.48 2.79 1.76
C TYR A 94 -3.57 2.76 0.71
N THR A 95 -3.91 3.93 0.19
CA THR A 95 -4.74 4.06 -1.00
C THR A 95 -3.92 4.64 -2.15
N LEU A 96 -3.95 3.98 -3.29
CA LEU A 96 -3.39 4.45 -4.55
C LEU A 96 -4.52 4.84 -5.49
N LYS A 97 -4.43 6.05 -6.06
CA LYS A 97 -5.38 6.57 -7.04
C LYS A 97 -4.65 7.02 -8.28
N SER A 98 -5.05 6.48 -9.43
CA SER A 98 -4.46 6.81 -10.73
C SER A 98 -4.64 8.30 -11.04
N LYS A 99 -3.56 8.94 -11.49
CA LYS A 99 -3.59 10.33 -11.98
C LYS A 99 -4.21 10.44 -13.37
N HIS A 100 -4.25 9.35 -14.12
CA HIS A 100 -4.74 9.32 -15.50
C HIS A 100 -6.20 8.86 -15.60
N ASN A 101 -6.71 8.16 -14.59
CA ASN A 101 -8.10 7.72 -14.53
C ASN A 101 -8.64 7.79 -13.10
N ALA A 102 -9.49 8.77 -12.81
CA ALA A 102 -10.05 8.96 -11.48
C ALA A 102 -10.92 7.80 -10.97
N ARG A 103 -11.31 6.86 -11.83
CA ARG A 103 -12.07 5.65 -11.47
C ARG A 103 -11.17 4.49 -11.04
N GLU A 104 -9.89 4.56 -11.35
CA GLU A 104 -8.88 3.57 -10.97
C GLU A 104 -8.28 3.95 -9.63
N SER A 105 -8.69 3.21 -8.62
CA SER A 105 -8.17 3.34 -7.26
C SER A 105 -8.15 1.97 -6.59
N VAL A 106 -7.16 1.75 -5.74
CA VAL A 106 -7.08 0.59 -4.86
C VAL A 106 -6.73 1.04 -3.46
N THR A 107 -7.47 0.53 -2.47
CA THR A 107 -7.05 0.57 -1.07
C THR A 107 -6.45 -0.78 -0.73
N VAL A 108 -5.22 -0.78 -0.22
CA VAL A 108 -4.47 -1.95 0.21
C VAL A 108 -4.34 -1.88 1.73
N LEU A 109 -4.77 -2.94 2.42
CA LEU A 109 -4.56 -3.12 3.85
C LEU A 109 -3.60 -4.29 4.06
N VAL A 110 -2.58 -4.09 4.89
CA VAL A 110 -1.51 -5.05 5.14
C VAL A 110 -1.68 -5.69 6.51
N TYR A 111 -1.90 -7.00 6.47
CA TYR A 111 -2.03 -7.88 7.61
C TYR A 111 -0.74 -8.67 7.76
N THR A 112 -0.39 -9.00 8.99
CA THR A 112 0.76 -9.83 9.32
C THR A 112 0.26 -11.07 10.03
N ARG A 113 0.72 -12.25 9.62
CA ARG A 113 0.48 -13.54 10.28
C ARG A 113 1.78 -14.33 10.27
N ASP A 114 2.17 -14.85 11.43
CA ASP A 114 3.44 -15.57 11.64
C ASP A 114 4.67 -14.75 11.18
N ASP A 115 5.30 -15.08 10.06
CA ASP A 115 6.41 -14.29 9.49
C ASP A 115 6.05 -13.69 8.12
N ASP A 116 4.76 -13.75 7.73
CA ASP A 116 4.28 -13.43 6.40
C ASP A 116 3.38 -12.17 6.37
N LEU A 117 3.38 -11.49 5.23
CA LEU A 117 2.53 -10.35 4.90
C LEU A 117 1.37 -10.77 3.99
N TYR A 118 0.17 -10.29 4.32
CA TYR A 118 -1.05 -10.56 3.58
C TYR A 118 -1.74 -9.26 3.21
N TYR A 119 -2.23 -9.17 1.98
CA TYR A 119 -2.90 -7.98 1.48
C TYR A 119 -4.39 -8.21 1.37
N LYS A 120 -5.18 -7.24 1.83
CA LYS A 120 -6.58 -7.10 1.45
C LYS A 120 -6.71 -5.90 0.55
N THR A 121 -7.06 -6.14 -0.71
CA THR A 121 -7.31 -5.07 -1.66
C THR A 121 -8.79 -4.68 -1.65
N THR A 122 -9.08 -3.43 -2.00
CA THR A 122 -10.43 -2.96 -2.29
C THR A 122 -10.34 -2.05 -3.50
N ILE A 123 -10.77 -2.57 -4.65
CA ILE A 123 -10.69 -1.90 -5.94
C ILE A 123 -11.93 -1.02 -6.13
N GLY A 124 -11.74 0.16 -6.73
CA GLY A 124 -12.84 1.09 -7.02
C GLY A 124 -13.90 0.45 -7.94
N LYS A 125 -15.18 0.58 -7.57
CA LYS A 125 -16.33 -0.07 -8.27
C LYS A 125 -16.44 0.17 -9.78
N LYS A 126 -15.76 1.19 -10.31
CA LYS A 126 -15.80 1.58 -11.74
C LYS A 126 -14.42 1.53 -12.39
N ALA A 127 -13.46 0.85 -11.76
CA ALA A 127 -12.16 0.59 -12.36
C ALA A 127 -12.30 -0.27 -13.62
N SER A 128 -11.32 -0.19 -14.51
CA SER A 128 -11.25 -1.04 -15.68
C SER A 128 -10.95 -2.49 -15.28
N ASN A 129 -11.32 -3.44 -16.13
CA ASN A 129 -11.00 -4.85 -15.91
C ASN A 129 -9.49 -5.09 -15.89
N ASP A 130 -8.73 -4.40 -16.75
CA ASP A 130 -7.28 -4.53 -16.83
C ASP A 130 -6.60 -4.02 -15.56
N PHE A 131 -7.04 -2.86 -15.05
CA PHE A 131 -6.57 -2.35 -13.76
C PHE A 131 -6.88 -3.34 -12.63
N SER A 132 -8.09 -3.92 -12.63
CA SER A 132 -8.50 -4.85 -11.59
C SER A 132 -7.64 -6.12 -11.60
N ARG A 133 -7.43 -6.71 -12.78
CA ARG A 133 -6.57 -7.88 -12.95
C ARG A 133 -5.13 -7.62 -12.58
N MET A 134 -4.61 -6.42 -12.90
CA MET A 134 -3.25 -6.02 -12.54
C MET A 134 -3.09 -5.92 -11.00
N VAL A 135 -4.04 -5.28 -10.32
CA VAL A 135 -4.04 -5.20 -8.84
C VAL A 135 -4.12 -6.60 -8.23
N GLU A 136 -5.03 -7.43 -8.70
CA GLU A 136 -5.16 -8.83 -8.26
C GLU A 136 -3.86 -9.62 -8.53
N ALA A 137 -3.23 -9.43 -9.68
CA ALA A 137 -1.97 -10.09 -10.02
C ALA A 137 -0.80 -9.68 -9.12
N ILE A 138 -0.76 -8.44 -8.62
CA ILE A 138 0.34 -7.97 -7.76
C ILE A 138 0.11 -8.36 -6.31
N PHE A 139 -1.11 -8.17 -5.80
CA PHE A 139 -1.41 -8.29 -4.38
C PHE A 139 -2.10 -9.61 -4.00
N GLU A 140 -2.57 -10.39 -4.98
CA GLU A 140 -3.33 -11.63 -4.74
C GLU A 140 -2.73 -12.87 -5.44
N ALA A 141 -1.72 -12.71 -6.31
CA ALA A 141 -1.11 -13.83 -7.03
C ALA A 141 0.01 -14.52 -6.25
N GLU A 142 -0.29 -15.02 -5.06
CA GLU A 142 0.27 -16.25 -4.50
C GLU A 142 -0.73 -16.79 -3.46
N GLY A 143 -1.75 -17.51 -3.93
CA GLY A 143 -2.28 -18.74 -3.32
C GLY A 143 -2.70 -18.83 -1.85
N GLU A 144 -2.59 -17.80 -1.01
CA GLU A 144 -3.05 -17.77 0.39
C GLU A 144 -3.89 -16.54 0.73
N THR A 145 -4.44 -15.86 -0.28
CA THR A 145 -5.41 -14.76 -0.08
C THR A 145 -6.78 -15.22 0.44
N THR A 146 -6.96 -16.49 0.78
CA THR A 146 -8.17 -16.92 1.49
C THR A 146 -7.83 -17.87 2.63
N SER A 147 -7.84 -17.29 3.83
CA SER A 147 -8.22 -17.99 5.06
C SER A 147 -9.33 -19.00 4.76
N ARG A 148 -9.10 -20.30 4.99
CA ARG A 148 -10.23 -21.21 5.17
C ARG A 148 -10.87 -20.85 6.50
N GLU A 149 -12.13 -20.45 6.47
CA GLU A 149 -12.93 -20.28 7.67
C GLU A 149 -12.86 -21.59 8.50
N GLY A 150 -12.23 -21.55 9.67
CA GLY A 150 -12.08 -22.71 10.56
C GLY A 150 -10.67 -23.29 10.72
N THR A 151 -9.62 -22.72 10.11
CA THR A 151 -8.24 -23.15 10.41
C THR A 151 -7.83 -22.65 11.80
N ALA A 152 -7.34 -23.56 12.64
CA ALA A 152 -6.95 -23.24 14.02
C ALA A 152 -5.60 -22.51 14.06
N CYS A 153 -5.58 -21.37 14.75
CA CYS A 153 -4.42 -20.54 15.06
C CYS A 153 -3.53 -21.29 16.09
N ASN A 154 -2.66 -22.18 15.62
CA ASN A 154 -1.89 -23.11 16.48
C ASN A 154 -0.47 -22.63 16.82
N SER A 155 -0.05 -21.49 16.27
CA SER A 155 1.25 -20.86 16.55
C SER A 155 1.16 -20.06 17.85
N LYS A 156 2.07 -20.33 18.79
CA LYS A 156 2.20 -19.59 20.07
C LYS A 156 2.54 -18.10 19.87
N ALA A 157 2.78 -17.67 18.63
CA ALA A 157 3.22 -16.32 18.28
C ALA A 157 2.13 -15.39 17.71
N VAL A 158 0.89 -15.85 17.55
CA VAL A 158 -0.15 -15.08 16.82
C VAL A 158 -1.19 -14.46 17.75
N SER A 159 -1.46 -13.18 17.55
CA SER A 159 -2.66 -12.50 18.05
C SER A 159 -3.84 -12.79 17.13
N CYS A 160 -4.60 -13.84 17.44
CA CYS A 160 -5.78 -14.24 16.67
C CYS A 160 -6.98 -13.30 17.01
N ILE A 161 -7.67 -12.76 16.01
CA ILE A 161 -8.88 -11.95 16.23
C ILE A 161 -10.12 -12.84 16.17
N GLY A 162 -10.87 -12.90 17.28
CA GLY A 162 -12.22 -13.48 17.31
C GLY A 162 -12.29 -14.99 17.02
N GLY A 163 -11.22 -15.74 17.26
CA GLY A 163 -11.20 -17.20 17.08
C GLY A 163 -10.98 -17.69 15.64
N TYR A 164 -10.69 -16.78 14.70
CA TYR A 164 -10.34 -17.11 13.31
C TYR A 164 -9.04 -16.40 12.89
N GLU A 165 -8.33 -16.96 11.90
CA GLU A 165 -7.07 -16.51 11.28
C GLU A 165 -7.14 -15.11 10.64
N LYS A 166 -7.49 -14.09 11.42
CA LYS A 166 -7.26 -12.71 11.03
C LYS A 166 -6.04 -12.26 11.80
N GLY A 167 -4.91 -12.19 11.08
CA GLY A 167 -3.79 -11.36 11.48
C GLY A 167 -4.30 -9.99 11.92
N THR A 168 -3.63 -9.37 12.87
CA THR A 168 -4.16 -8.13 13.44
C THR A 168 -4.06 -7.00 12.42
N PRO A 169 -5.12 -6.21 12.18
CA PRO A 169 -4.89 -4.89 11.65
C PRO A 169 -4.01 -4.14 12.66
N GLY A 170 -4.22 -4.37 13.96
CA GLY A 170 -3.65 -3.61 15.08
C GLY A 170 -4.74 -2.72 15.68
N LYS A 171 -4.49 -2.08 16.83
CA LYS A 171 -5.43 -1.08 17.38
C LYS A 171 -5.12 0.32 16.85
N ASN A 172 -6.09 1.02 16.30
CA ASN A 172 -5.90 2.43 15.98
C ASN A 172 -5.47 3.21 17.23
N LYS A 173 -4.49 4.12 17.09
CA LYS A 173 -4.14 5.09 18.14
C LYS A 173 -5.42 5.84 18.53
N LYS A 174 -5.75 5.84 19.83
CA LYS A 174 -6.84 6.67 20.37
C LYS A 174 -6.49 8.14 20.26
#